data_AF-A0A966NCT7-F1
#
_entry.id   AF-A0A966NCT7-F1
#
_cell.length_a   1.000
_cell.length_b   1.000
_cell.length_c   1.000
_cell.angle_alpha   90.00
_cell.angle_beta   90.00
_cell.angle_gamma   90.00
#
_symmetry.space_group_name_H-M   'P 1'
#
loop_
_entity.id
_entity.type
_entity.pdbx_description
1 polymer ?
#
loop_
_entity_poly.entity_id
_entity_poly.type
_entity_poly.pdbx_seq_one_letter_code
_entity_poly.pdbx_strand_id
1 'polypeptide(L)'
;MIAVVATGTKNGDLGARREKLIEKTIGVCIDELKLDRFRAVIHVKQTRSKKHMDGWAVGYATMDRVDTDDGKLWWGIIELCNAHPKDLVKTICHEMVHIKQYLRKELSMDGIVWKGEDLSDTPYNDQPCEIEAYDLQEKLYAKCVDLKVV
;
A
#
# COMPACT_ATOMS: atom_id res chain seq x y z
N MET A 1 13.07 -10.36 -1.02
CA MET A 1 12.41 -10.73 0.26
C MET A 1 11.73 -9.49 0.81
N ILE A 2 10.40 -9.54 0.96
CA ILE A 2 9.63 -8.47 1.59
C ILE A 2 9.05 -9.00 2.90
N ALA A 3 9.33 -8.31 4.00
CA ALA A 3 8.67 -8.55 5.28
C ALA A 3 7.44 -7.67 5.41
N VAL A 4 6.37 -8.19 6.02
CA VAL A 4 5.12 -7.46 6.25
C VAL A 4 4.85 -7.44 7.75
N VAL A 5 4.49 -6.28 8.27
CA VAL A 5 4.11 -6.09 9.67
C VAL A 5 2.81 -5.31 9.70
N ALA A 6 1.79 -5.80 10.40
CA ALA A 6 0.52 -5.10 10.55
C ALA A 6 0.28 -4.73 12.02
N THR A 7 -0.06 -3.47 12.27
CA THR A 7 -0.29 -2.96 13.63
C THR A 7 -1.45 -1.98 13.68
N GLY A 8 -2.05 -1.84 14.85
CA GLY A 8 -3.09 -0.87 15.14
C GLY A 8 -2.53 0.43 15.72
N THR A 9 -3.44 1.27 16.21
CA THR A 9 -3.08 2.53 16.88
C THR A 9 -2.09 2.29 18.03
N LYS A 10 -1.04 3.13 18.11
CA LYS A 10 0.04 3.02 19.11
C LYS A 10 0.80 1.68 19.03
N ASN A 11 0.93 1.11 17.82
CA ASN A 11 1.58 -0.17 17.55
C ASN A 11 0.96 -1.37 18.30
N GLY A 12 -0.29 -1.26 18.75
CA GLY A 12 -1.01 -2.35 19.41
C GLY A 12 -1.59 -3.36 18.41
N ASP A 13 -2.13 -4.46 18.92
CA ASP A 13 -2.69 -5.53 18.08
C ASP A 13 -3.96 -5.08 17.34
N LEU A 14 -4.15 -5.58 16.12
CA LEU A 14 -5.41 -5.47 15.35
C LEU A 14 -6.30 -6.71 15.53
N GLY A 15 -5.72 -7.78 16.09
CA GLY A 15 -6.35 -9.06 16.27
C GLY A 15 -6.12 -9.97 15.07
N ALA A 16 -5.88 -11.25 15.36
CA ALA A 16 -5.40 -12.24 14.39
C ALA A 16 -6.22 -12.32 13.08
N ARG A 17 -7.55 -12.14 13.14
CA ARG A 17 -8.39 -12.16 11.92
C ARG A 17 -8.08 -10.97 11.00
N ARG A 18 -7.86 -9.78 11.57
CA ARG A 18 -7.61 -8.56 10.82
C ARG A 18 -6.18 -8.54 10.28
N GLU A 19 -5.21 -8.93 11.09
CA GLU A 19 -3.81 -9.09 10.67
C GLU A 19 -3.69 -10.09 9.52
N LYS A 20 -4.30 -11.26 9.65
CA LYS A 20 -4.30 -12.27 8.58
C LYS A 20 -4.97 -11.79 7.29
N LEU A 21 -6.02 -10.96 7.37
CA LEU A 21 -6.64 -10.36 6.18
C LEU A 21 -5.66 -9.42 5.47
N ILE A 22 -5.00 -8.54 6.23
CA ILE A 22 -4.01 -7.60 5.72
C ILE A 22 -2.82 -8.33 5.09
N GLU A 23 -2.21 -9.26 5.85
CA GLU A 23 -1.04 -10.03 5.41
C GLU A 23 -1.33 -10.84 4.14
N LYS A 24 -2.48 -11.52 4.08
CA LYS A 24 -2.88 -12.26 2.87
C LYS A 24 -3.08 -11.36 1.67
N THR A 25 -3.74 -10.22 1.86
CA THR A 25 -3.98 -9.25 0.78
C THR A 25 -2.66 -8.73 0.23
N ILE A 26 -1.73 -8.35 1.11
CA ILE A 26 -0.41 -7.87 0.72
C ILE A 26 0.39 -8.99 0.05
N GLY A 27 0.32 -10.23 0.53
CA GLY A 27 0.94 -11.38 -0.11
C GLY A 27 0.50 -11.55 -1.56
N VAL A 28 -0.82 -11.50 -1.81
CA VAL A 28 -1.37 -11.51 -3.18
C VAL A 28 -0.82 -10.35 -4.01
N CYS A 29 -0.77 -9.13 -3.45
CA CYS A 29 -0.25 -7.97 -4.17
C CYS A 29 1.25 -8.12 -4.49
N ILE A 30 2.07 -8.63 -3.57
CA ILE A 30 3.50 -8.88 -3.79
C ILE A 30 3.70 -9.85 -4.95
N ASP A 31 2.94 -10.95 -4.97
CA ASP A 31 3.06 -12.00 -5.98
C ASP A 31 2.59 -11.52 -7.36
N GLU A 32 1.45 -10.83 -7.42
CA GLU A 32 0.88 -10.34 -8.68
C GLU A 32 1.70 -9.19 -9.27
N LEU A 33 2.22 -8.28 -8.44
CA LEU A 33 3.03 -7.14 -8.86
C LEU A 33 4.54 -7.47 -9.00
N LYS A 34 4.94 -8.72 -8.72
CA LYS A 34 6.32 -9.22 -8.82
C LYS A 34 7.31 -8.39 -7.99
N LEU A 35 6.94 -8.16 -6.73
CA LEU A 35 7.72 -7.34 -5.80
C LEU A 35 8.71 -8.14 -4.95
N ASP A 36 8.62 -9.47 -4.96
CA ASP A 36 9.47 -10.41 -4.22
C ASP A 36 10.98 -10.20 -4.46
N ARG A 37 11.35 -9.69 -5.64
CA ARG A 37 12.72 -9.32 -6.02
C ARG A 37 13.31 -8.15 -5.23
N PHE A 38 12.48 -7.34 -4.57
CA PHE A 38 12.95 -6.21 -3.76
C PHE A 38 13.28 -6.67 -2.34
N ARG A 39 14.21 -5.96 -1.70
CA ARG A 39 14.48 -6.06 -0.27
C ARG A 39 13.75 -4.91 0.43
N ALA A 40 12.63 -5.22 1.06
CA ALA A 40 11.77 -4.22 1.66
C ALA A 40 11.08 -4.70 2.94
N VAL A 41 10.65 -3.76 3.76
CA VAL A 41 9.68 -3.95 4.84
C VAL A 41 8.44 -3.12 4.51
N ILE A 42 7.25 -3.68 4.66
CA ILE A 42 5.99 -2.97 4.54
C ILE A 42 5.30 -2.99 5.90
N HIS A 43 5.20 -1.82 6.53
CA HIS A 43 4.52 -1.64 7.81
C HIS A 43 3.13 -1.05 7.58
N VAL A 44 2.10 -1.86 7.83
CA VAL A 44 0.71 -1.45 7.78
C VAL A 44 0.26 -0.94 9.15
N LYS A 45 -0.28 0.27 9.18
CA LYS A 45 -0.83 0.92 10.38
C LYS A 45 -2.31 1.21 10.16
N GLN A 46 -3.17 0.43 10.80
CA GLN A 46 -4.61 0.67 10.71
C GLN A 46 -5.13 1.43 11.94
N THR A 47 -5.83 2.54 11.71
CA THR A 47 -6.48 3.29 12.78
C THR A 47 -7.78 2.61 13.24
N ARG A 48 -8.31 3.01 14.41
CA ARG A 48 -9.65 2.60 14.88
C ARG A 48 -10.77 3.42 14.24
N SER A 49 -10.44 4.60 13.70
CA SER A 49 -11.39 5.58 13.17
C SER A 49 -11.80 5.23 11.75
N LYS A 50 -13.08 5.44 11.42
CA LYS A 50 -13.57 5.39 10.03
C LYS A 50 -13.47 6.74 9.31
N LYS A 51 -13.11 7.82 10.02
CA LYS A 51 -12.96 9.15 9.42
C LYS A 51 -11.82 9.12 8.41
N HIS A 52 -12.04 9.73 7.26
CA HIS A 52 -11.02 9.86 6.23
C HIS A 52 -9.84 10.69 6.76
N MET A 53 -8.63 10.27 6.42
CA MET A 53 -7.41 11.02 6.61
C MET A 53 -7.44 12.25 5.69
N ASP A 54 -7.00 13.39 6.22
CA ASP A 54 -7.05 14.71 5.56
C ASP A 54 -8.41 15.10 4.96
N GLY A 55 -9.49 14.50 5.50
CA GLY A 55 -10.87 14.78 5.12
C GLY A 55 -11.39 13.99 3.91
N TRP A 56 -10.55 13.29 3.16
CA TRP A 56 -10.98 12.61 1.92
C TRP A 56 -10.35 11.22 1.69
N ALA A 57 -9.14 10.94 2.17
CA ALA A 57 -8.45 9.68 1.90
C ALA A 57 -8.78 8.56 2.91
N VAL A 58 -8.83 7.33 2.42
CA VAL A 58 -9.06 6.12 3.24
C VAL A 58 -7.79 5.32 3.52
N GLY A 59 -6.72 5.62 2.79
CA GLY A 59 -5.39 5.04 2.92
C GLY A 59 -4.32 6.01 2.42
N TYR A 60 -3.07 5.76 2.81
CA TYR A 60 -1.89 6.43 2.27
C TYR A 60 -0.68 5.50 2.28
N ALA A 61 0.10 5.52 1.21
CA ALA A 61 1.39 4.84 1.12
C ALA A 61 2.55 5.84 1.12
N THR A 62 3.59 5.55 1.89
CA THR A 62 4.88 6.24 1.83
C THR A 62 6.02 5.23 1.73
N MET A 63 7.17 5.68 1.25
CA MET A 63 8.35 4.83 1.09
C MET A 63 9.62 5.61 1.38
N ASP A 64 10.54 4.98 2.10
CA ASP A 64 11.86 5.52 2.39
C ASP A 64 12.97 4.49 2.14
N ARG A 65 14.22 4.98 2.05
CA ARG A 65 15.43 4.15 2.08
C ARG A 65 16.05 4.20 3.46
N VAL A 66 16.27 3.02 4.04
CA VAL A 66 16.84 2.89 5.38
C VAL A 66 18.15 2.11 5.31
N ASP A 67 19.18 2.62 5.98
CA ASP A 67 20.44 1.93 6.22
C ASP A 67 20.27 0.98 7.42
N THR A 68 20.67 -0.27 7.23
CA THR A 68 20.70 -1.30 8.28
C THR A 68 22.08 -1.91 8.35
N ASP A 69 22.39 -2.64 9.43
CA ASP A 69 23.66 -3.35 9.57
C ASP A 69 23.90 -4.33 8.40
N ASP A 70 22.83 -4.91 7.86
CA ASP A 70 22.87 -5.83 6.71
C ASP A 70 22.81 -5.09 5.36
N GLY A 71 22.92 -3.77 5.31
CA GLY A 71 22.85 -2.93 4.12
C GLY A 71 21.51 -2.22 3.90
N LYS A 72 21.35 -1.56 2.75
CA LYS A 72 20.17 -0.74 2.44
C LYS A 72 18.93 -1.57 2.13
N LEU A 73 17.79 -1.17 2.68
CA LEU A 73 16.47 -1.70 2.32
C LEU A 73 15.45 -0.58 2.06
N TRP A 74 14.32 -0.95 1.48
CA TRP A 74 13.16 -0.07 1.33
C TRP A 74 12.21 -0.23 2.52
N TRP A 75 11.77 0.87 3.12
CA TRP A 75 10.81 0.86 4.22
C TRP A 75 9.52 1.57 3.77
N GLY A 76 8.50 0.77 3.50
CA GLY A 76 7.17 1.26 3.12
C GLY A 76 6.26 1.34 4.33
N ILE A 77 5.45 2.38 4.42
CA ILE A 77 4.36 2.49 5.39
C ILE A 77 3.05 2.60 4.63
N ILE A 78 2.05 1.81 5.03
CA ILE A 78 0.67 1.94 4.56
C ILE A 78 -0.19 2.30 5.76
N GLU A 79 -0.74 3.50 5.78
CA GLU A 79 -1.70 3.94 6.78
C GLU A 79 -3.12 3.69 6.27
N LEU A 80 -4.01 3.18 7.12
CA LEU A 80 -5.36 2.78 6.74
C LEU A 80 -6.39 3.28 7.76
N CYS A 81 -7.50 3.80 7.25
CA CYS A 81 -8.69 3.99 8.07
C CYS A 81 -9.33 2.64 8.41
N ASN A 82 -10.09 2.61 9.50
CA ASN A 82 -10.94 1.47 9.77
C ASN A 82 -12.07 1.42 8.73
N ALA A 83 -12.23 0.26 8.10
CA ALA A 83 -13.22 0.05 7.06
C ALA A 83 -13.78 -1.39 7.11
N HIS A 84 -14.89 -1.60 6.40
CA HIS A 84 -15.40 -2.95 6.17
C HIS A 84 -14.33 -3.79 5.43
N PRO A 85 -14.23 -5.12 5.67
CA PRO A 85 -13.18 -5.95 5.07
C PRO A 85 -13.00 -5.79 3.56
N LYS A 86 -14.10 -5.68 2.80
CA LYS A 86 -14.05 -5.48 1.33
C LYS A 86 -13.35 -4.18 0.96
N ASP A 87 -13.75 -3.07 1.59
CA ASP A 87 -13.20 -1.74 1.31
C ASP A 87 -11.74 -1.67 1.75
N LEU A 88 -11.41 -2.27 2.91
CA LEU A 88 -10.04 -2.36 3.38
C LEU A 88 -9.13 -3.08 2.38
N VAL A 89 -9.58 -4.22 1.84
CA VAL A 89 -8.80 -4.96 0.85
C VAL A 89 -8.62 -4.14 -0.43
N LYS A 90 -9.65 -3.43 -0.91
CA LYS A 90 -9.51 -2.50 -2.03
C LYS A 90 -8.48 -1.41 -1.75
N THR A 91 -8.56 -0.75 -0.60
CA THR A 91 -7.59 0.27 -0.19
C THR A 91 -6.18 -0.33 -0.13
N ILE A 92 -5.97 -1.49 0.48
CA ILE A 92 -4.65 -2.14 0.52
C ILE A 92 -4.14 -2.43 -0.90
N CYS A 93 -4.99 -2.94 -1.80
CA CYS A 93 -4.61 -3.17 -3.19
C CYS A 93 -4.16 -1.88 -3.88
N HIS A 94 -4.86 -0.77 -3.65
CA HIS A 94 -4.51 0.56 -4.16
C HIS A 94 -3.15 1.02 -3.65
N GLU A 95 -2.98 1.05 -2.33
CA GLU A 95 -1.73 1.48 -1.70
C GLU A 95 -0.54 0.59 -2.09
N MET A 96 -0.76 -0.71 -2.31
CA MET A 96 0.26 -1.61 -2.82
C MET A 96 0.71 -1.29 -4.26
N VAL A 97 -0.14 -0.66 -5.07
CA VAL A 97 0.28 -0.14 -6.39
C VAL A 97 1.24 1.04 -6.20
N HIS A 98 0.97 1.95 -5.26
CA HIS A 98 1.92 3.02 -4.94
C HIS A 98 3.24 2.48 -4.39
N ILE A 99 3.20 1.45 -3.52
CA ILE A 99 4.42 0.73 -3.08
C ILE A 99 5.19 0.18 -4.30
N LYS A 100 4.50 -0.44 -5.27
CA LYS A 100 5.12 -0.89 -6.53
C LYS A 100 5.75 0.27 -7.28
N GLN A 101 5.05 1.40 -7.40
CA GLN A 101 5.52 2.58 -8.12
C GLN A 101 6.79 3.15 -7.46
N TYR A 102 6.83 3.26 -6.13
CA TYR A 102 8.02 3.68 -5.39
C TYR A 102 9.19 2.70 -5.53
N LEU A 103 8.96 1.39 -5.33
CA LEU A 103 10.01 0.37 -5.42
C LEU A 103 10.65 0.32 -6.81
N ARG A 104 9.85 0.55 -7.86
CA ARG A 104 10.32 0.60 -9.25
C ARG A 104 10.86 1.96 -9.67
N LYS A 105 10.83 2.96 -8.77
CA LYS A 105 11.19 4.36 -9.05
C LYS A 105 10.37 4.97 -10.19
N GLU A 106 9.14 4.49 -10.34
CA GLU A 106 8.15 5.08 -11.25
C GLU A 106 7.53 6.32 -10.61
N LEU A 107 7.42 6.38 -9.28
CA LEU A 107 6.96 7.56 -8.54
C LEU A 107 8.10 8.05 -7.63
N SER A 108 8.35 9.36 -7.62
CA SER A 108 9.29 9.99 -6.69
C SER A 108 8.80 9.88 -5.25
N MET A 109 9.71 9.91 -4.27
CA MET A 109 9.34 9.67 -2.85
C MET A 109 8.38 10.73 -2.29
N ASP A 110 8.37 11.95 -2.85
CA ASP A 110 7.41 13.01 -2.53
C ASP A 110 6.05 12.85 -3.23
N GLY A 111 5.91 11.86 -4.12
CA GLY A 111 4.68 11.60 -4.87
C GLY A 111 4.40 12.57 -6.01
N ILE A 112 5.32 13.49 -6.32
CA ILE A 112 5.07 14.60 -7.27
C ILE A 112 5.45 14.22 -8.70
N VAL A 113 6.48 13.40 -8.90
CA VAL A 113 7.01 13.06 -10.23
C VAL A 113 6.72 11.60 -10.55
N TRP A 114 5.94 11.35 -11.60
CA TRP A 114 5.66 10.01 -12.10
C TRP A 114 6.30 9.76 -13.46
N LYS A 115 7.23 8.81 -13.54
CA LYS A 115 7.99 8.41 -14.74
C LYS A 115 8.66 9.60 -15.45
N GLY A 116 9.05 10.61 -14.66
CA GLY A 116 9.70 11.83 -15.14
C GLY A 116 8.75 12.99 -15.43
N GLU A 117 7.44 12.80 -15.27
CA GLU A 117 6.42 13.83 -15.44
C GLU A 117 6.02 14.44 -14.09
N ASP A 118 6.04 15.77 -13.99
CA ASP A 118 5.64 16.52 -12.79
C ASP A 118 4.11 16.64 -12.73
N LEU A 119 3.53 16.19 -11.63
CA LEU A 119 2.08 16.12 -11.42
C LEU A 119 1.54 17.29 -10.58
N SER A 120 2.36 18.27 -10.21
CA SER A 120 1.97 19.39 -9.33
C SER A 120 0.75 20.17 -9.83
N ASP A 121 0.62 20.31 -11.15
CA ASP A 121 -0.48 21.01 -11.81
C ASP A 121 -1.60 20.07 -12.30
N THR A 122 -1.48 18.76 -12.04
CA THR A 122 -2.46 17.75 -12.46
C THR A 122 -3.42 17.45 -11.31
N PRO A 123 -4.75 17.62 -11.49
CA PRO A 123 -5.74 17.25 -10.49
C PRO A 123 -5.56 15.79 -10.06
N TYR A 124 -5.67 15.51 -8.76
CA TYR A 124 -5.40 14.18 -8.18
C TYR A 124 -6.05 13.02 -8.94
N ASN A 125 -7.35 13.13 -9.25
CA ASN A 125 -8.09 12.07 -9.96
C ASN A 125 -7.65 11.86 -11.42
N ASP A 126 -6.95 12.83 -11.99
CA ASP A 126 -6.42 12.79 -13.36
C ASP A 126 -4.93 12.42 -13.38
N GLN A 127 -4.30 12.25 -12.21
CA GLN A 127 -2.89 11.89 -12.14
C GLN A 127 -2.67 10.47 -12.71
N PRO A 128 -1.72 10.29 -13.65
CA PRO A 128 -1.47 8.97 -14.26
C PRO A 128 -1.11 7.86 -13.25
N CYS A 129 -0.44 8.21 -12.14
CA CYS A 129 -0.14 7.27 -11.06
C CYS A 129 -1.41 6.74 -10.37
N GLU A 130 -2.39 7.61 -10.15
CA GLU A 130 -3.69 7.30 -9.55
C GLU A 130 -4.57 6.49 -10.50
N ILE A 131 -4.60 6.85 -11.78
CA ILE A 131 -5.30 6.08 -12.82
C ILE A 131 -4.75 4.65 -12.89
N GLU A 132 -3.42 4.48 -12.91
CA GLU A 132 -2.79 3.15 -12.85
C GLU A 132 -3.15 2.41 -11.55
N ALA A 133 -3.20 3.12 -10.42
CA ALA A 133 -3.55 2.54 -9.12
C ALA A 133 -4.99 2.00 -9.10
N TYR A 134 -5.98 2.76 -9.59
CA TYR A 134 -7.36 2.28 -9.69
C TYR A 134 -7.52 1.10 -10.65
N ASP A 135 -6.85 1.13 -11.80
CA ASP A 135 -6.92 0.03 -12.78
C ASP A 135 -6.34 -1.28 -12.24
N LEU A 136 -5.21 -1.20 -11.53
CA LEU A 136 -4.58 -2.37 -10.92
C LEU A 136 -5.30 -2.80 -9.64
N GLN A 137 -5.86 -1.87 -8.87
CA GLN A 137 -6.66 -2.16 -7.68
C GLN A 137 -7.77 -3.15 -8.00
N GLU A 138 -8.56 -2.91 -9.06
CA GLU A 138 -9.68 -3.80 -9.39
C GLU A 138 -9.21 -5.19 -9.81
N LYS A 139 -8.07 -5.29 -10.50
CA LYS A 139 -7.47 -6.58 -10.88
C LYS A 139 -6.96 -7.34 -9.65
N LEU A 140 -6.24 -6.67 -8.75
CA LEU A 140 -5.72 -7.24 -7.51
C LEU A 140 -6.86 -7.65 -6.57
N TYR A 141 -7.90 -6.84 -6.47
CA TYR A 141 -9.09 -7.16 -5.67
C TYR A 141 -9.80 -8.39 -6.23
N ALA A 142 -9.97 -8.51 -7.55
CA ALA A 142 -10.53 -9.71 -8.18
C ALA A 142 -9.71 -10.97 -7.83
N LYS A 143 -8.36 -10.88 -7.86
CA LYS A 143 -7.49 -11.96 -7.41
C LYS A 143 -7.69 -12.33 -5.94
N CYS A 144 -7.87 -11.34 -5.07
CA CYS A 144 -8.16 -11.57 -3.66
C CYS A 144 -9.50 -12.30 -3.46
N VAL A 145 -10.52 -11.99 -4.26
CA VAL A 145 -11.81 -12.68 -4.26
C VAL A 145 -11.66 -14.13 -4.74
N ASP A 146 -10.97 -14.37 -5.86
CA ASP A 146 -10.74 -15.71 -6.41
C ASP A 146 -10.03 -16.62 -5.40
N LEU A 147 -9.06 -16.05 -4.67
CA LEU A 147 -8.28 -16.74 -3.64
C LEU A 147 -8.98 -16.79 -2.26
N LYS A 148 -10.23 -16.31 -2.16
CA LYS A 148 -11.05 -16.30 -0.93
C LYS A 148 -10.36 -15.60 0.24
N VAL A 149 -9.65 -14.50 -0.05
CA VAL A 149 -9.12 -13.59 0.97
C VAL A 149 -10.26 -12.77 1.58
N VAL A 150 -11.25 -12.41 0.76
CA VAL A 150 -12.45 -11.61 1.10
C VAL A 150 -13.71 -12.46 1.08
#